data_AF-A0A0S4LI10-F1
#
_entry.id   AF-A0A0S4LI10-F1
#
_cell.length_a   1.000
_cell.length_b   1.000
_cell.length_c   1.000
_cell.angle_alpha   90.00
_cell.angle_beta   90.00
_cell.angle_gamma   90.00
#
_symmetry.space_group_name_H-M   'P 1'
#
loop_
_entity.id
_entity.type
_entity.pdbx_description
1 polymer ?
#
loop_
_entity_poly.entity_id
_entity_poly.type
_entity_poly.pdbx_seq_one_letter_code
_entity_poly.pdbx_strand_id
1 'polypeptide(L)'
;MDATIFGAWVATGLTLLIFSFLYKDTPLFKFAEHLYVGVSIGYTIVKTYDTVILHLIIKPIVENGEFALFIPVAIGMLMLTRYVPKAAWMSRYAFAFIVGMGSGLAIPRTISSFILKQIEDTVRPLLSIAGPEGLTFSMNLLNPASNLNAIIILLGVSSVLFYFFFSIEHSGTGKAVARTGIMFLMISFGAGFGYTVMARMSLLIGRLSDLIEFSDASYGRPTIWLVVAVVAALVLLSRRSTTGAQERQ
;
A
#
# COMPACT_ATOMS: atom_id res chain seq x y z
N MET A 1 -14.12 18.07 -26.45
CA MET A 1 -14.52 17.45 -25.17
C MET A 1 -13.50 17.88 -24.15
N ASP A 2 -13.92 18.55 -23.09
CA ASP A 2 -13.01 18.92 -22.01
C ASP A 2 -12.40 17.65 -21.41
N ALA A 3 -11.11 17.69 -21.07
CA ALA A 3 -10.37 16.54 -20.56
C ALA A 3 -11.05 15.90 -19.34
N THR A 4 -11.77 16.70 -18.57
CA THR A 4 -12.60 16.30 -17.42
C THR A 4 -13.77 15.40 -17.82
N ILE A 5 -14.48 15.75 -18.90
CA ILE A 5 -15.61 14.95 -19.42
C ILE A 5 -15.08 13.62 -19.94
N PHE A 6 -14.02 13.64 -20.75
CA PHE A 6 -13.41 12.40 -21.24
C PHE A 6 -12.95 11.50 -20.08
N GLY A 7 -12.31 12.08 -19.06
CA GLY A 7 -11.91 11.38 -17.85
C GLY A 7 -13.09 10.74 -17.10
N ALA A 8 -14.22 11.45 -16.98
CA ALA A 8 -15.43 10.92 -16.34
C ALA A 8 -15.99 9.69 -17.07
N TRP A 9 -16.02 9.71 -18.41
CA TRP A 9 -16.47 8.57 -19.22
C TRP A 9 -15.56 7.35 -19.05
N VAL A 10 -14.24 7.55 -19.07
CA VAL A 10 -13.26 6.48 -18.88
C VAL A 10 -13.35 5.91 -17.46
N ALA A 11 -13.41 6.77 -16.44
CA ALA A 11 -13.50 6.35 -15.04
C ALA A 11 -14.79 5.55 -14.76
N THR A 12 -15.93 6.04 -15.25
CA THR A 12 -17.23 5.36 -15.12
C THR A 12 -17.20 4.01 -15.84
N GLY A 13 -16.72 3.99 -17.08
CA GLY A 13 -16.64 2.77 -17.90
C GLY A 13 -15.80 1.68 -17.22
N LEU A 14 -14.59 2.02 -16.80
CA LEU A 14 -13.71 1.07 -16.10
C LEU A 14 -14.29 0.58 -14.77
N THR A 15 -14.92 1.47 -14.01
CA THR A 15 -15.58 1.12 -12.75
C THR A 15 -16.69 0.09 -12.97
N LEU A 16 -17.53 0.29 -13.99
CA LEU A 16 -18.61 -0.64 -14.35
C LEU A 16 -18.08 -1.98 -14.90
N LEU A 17 -17.00 -1.95 -15.70
CA LEU A 17 -16.37 -3.18 -16.19
C LEU A 17 -15.80 -4.02 -15.04
N ILE A 18 -15.21 -3.38 -14.03
CA ILE A 18 -14.74 -4.08 -12.83
C ILE A 18 -15.92 -4.64 -12.03
N PHE A 19 -17.00 -3.86 -11.84
CA PHE A 19 -18.22 -4.34 -11.16
C PHE A 19 -18.93 -5.48 -11.90
N SER A 20 -18.67 -5.67 -13.20
CA SER A 20 -19.19 -6.83 -13.94
C SER A 20 -18.77 -8.17 -13.31
N PHE A 21 -17.64 -8.21 -12.60
CA PHE A 21 -17.20 -9.38 -11.82
C PHE A 21 -18.24 -9.86 -10.80
N LEU A 22 -19.03 -8.94 -10.23
CA LEU A 22 -20.07 -9.29 -9.25
C LEU A 22 -21.14 -10.22 -9.84
N TYR A 23 -21.34 -10.16 -11.16
CA TYR A 23 -22.25 -11.08 -11.85
C TYR A 23 -21.57 -12.44 -12.09
N LYS A 24 -20.49 -12.45 -12.88
CA LYS A 24 -19.63 -13.62 -13.20
C LYS A 24 -18.29 -13.13 -13.75
N ASP A 25 -17.33 -14.04 -13.93
CA ASP A 25 -16.08 -13.78 -14.64
C ASP A 25 -16.32 -13.56 -16.16
N THR A 26 -16.65 -12.32 -16.54
CA THR A 26 -17.05 -11.93 -17.90
C THR A 26 -15.85 -11.47 -18.73
N PRO A 27 -15.90 -11.56 -20.08
CA PRO A 27 -14.86 -10.99 -20.94
C PRO A 27 -14.62 -9.49 -20.71
N LEU A 28 -15.68 -8.77 -20.30
CA LEU A 28 -15.62 -7.34 -19.95
C LEU A 28 -14.75 -7.08 -18.72
N PHE A 29 -14.92 -7.90 -17.67
CA PHE A 29 -14.08 -7.85 -16.49
C PHE A 29 -12.61 -8.16 -16.83
N LYS A 30 -12.35 -9.26 -17.56
CA LYS A 30 -10.98 -9.65 -17.97
C LYS A 30 -10.28 -8.57 -18.78
N PHE A 31 -11.00 -7.90 -19.68
CA PHE A 31 -10.45 -6.78 -20.42
C PHE A 31 -10.00 -5.65 -19.49
N ALA A 32 -10.84 -5.25 -18.53
CA ALA A 32 -10.49 -4.21 -17.56
C ALA A 32 -9.31 -4.62 -16.67
N GLU A 33 -9.26 -5.90 -16.26
CA GLU A 33 -8.14 -6.45 -15.49
C GLU A 33 -6.83 -6.38 -16.29
N HIS A 34 -6.80 -6.88 -17.53
CA HIS A 34 -5.62 -6.83 -18.39
C HIS A 34 -5.18 -5.40 -18.71
N LEU A 35 -6.14 -4.50 -18.94
CA LEU A 35 -5.84 -3.09 -19.14
C LEU A 35 -5.18 -2.49 -17.90
N TYR A 36 -5.74 -2.74 -16.71
CA TYR A 36 -5.21 -2.21 -15.45
C TYR A 36 -3.80 -2.72 -15.16
N VAL A 37 -3.58 -4.04 -15.29
CA VAL A 37 -2.26 -4.66 -15.11
C VAL A 37 -1.27 -4.14 -16.17
N GLY A 38 -1.71 -3.99 -17.42
CA GLY A 38 -0.89 -3.46 -18.51
C GLY A 38 -0.45 -2.02 -18.28
N VAL A 39 -1.37 -1.14 -17.85
CA VAL A 39 -1.04 0.25 -17.49
C VAL A 39 -0.11 0.31 -16.29
N SER A 40 -0.31 -0.53 -15.28
CA SER A 40 0.58 -0.61 -14.12
C SER A 40 2.02 -0.97 -14.52
N ILE A 41 2.18 -2.03 -15.32
CA ILE A 41 3.50 -2.46 -15.82
C ILE A 41 4.11 -1.39 -16.73
N GLY A 42 3.32 -0.79 -17.62
CA GLY A 42 3.78 0.28 -18.51
C GLY A 42 4.29 1.50 -17.75
N TYR A 43 3.55 1.96 -16.74
CA TYR A 43 3.99 3.04 -15.85
C TYR A 43 5.27 2.68 -15.12
N THR A 44 5.37 1.47 -14.58
CA THR A 44 6.59 1.00 -13.91
C THR A 44 7.78 1.00 -14.86
N ILE A 45 7.65 0.49 -16.10
CA ILE A 45 8.73 0.48 -17.09
C ILE A 45 9.22 1.90 -17.39
N VAL A 46 8.29 2.82 -17.69
CA VAL A 46 8.64 4.22 -18.00
C VAL A 46 9.33 4.88 -16.80
N LYS A 47 8.78 4.69 -15.60
CA LYS A 47 9.34 5.24 -14.38
C LYS A 47 10.72 4.67 -14.07
N THR A 48 10.91 3.36 -14.25
CA THR A 48 12.21 2.71 -14.08
C THR A 48 13.21 3.21 -15.11
N TYR A 49 12.81 3.39 -16.37
CA TYR A 49 13.70 3.95 -17.39
C TYR A 49 14.14 5.37 -17.03
N ASP A 50 13.20 6.25 -16.70
CA ASP A 50 13.51 7.63 -16.35
C ASP A 50 14.33 7.73 -15.06
N THR A 51 13.93 7.01 -14.01
CA THR A 51 14.61 7.07 -12.72
C THR A 51 15.97 6.37 -12.80
N VAL A 52 15.99 5.09 -13.18
CA VAL A 52 17.20 4.26 -13.07
C VAL A 52 18.17 4.52 -14.22
N ILE A 53 17.69 4.53 -15.46
CA ILE A 53 18.58 4.64 -16.62
C ILE A 53 18.99 6.10 -16.84
N LEU A 54 18.04 7.03 -16.91
CA LEU A 54 18.36 8.43 -17.18
C LEU A 54 18.95 9.13 -15.96
N HIS A 55 18.25 9.16 -14.82
CA HIS A 55 18.65 9.96 -13.67
C HIS A 55 19.77 9.35 -12.81
N LEU A 56 19.81 8.02 -12.66
CA LEU A 56 20.82 7.35 -11.83
C LEU A 56 22.08 6.90 -12.58
N ILE A 57 22.00 6.69 -13.89
CA ILE A 57 23.13 6.18 -14.70
C ILE A 57 23.62 7.25 -15.68
N ILE A 58 22.78 7.68 -16.63
CA ILE A 58 23.25 8.51 -17.76
C ILE A 58 23.61 9.93 -17.31
N LYS A 59 22.71 10.63 -16.62
CA LYS A 59 22.97 12.02 -16.19
C LYS A 59 24.24 12.14 -15.32
N PRO A 60 24.44 11.33 -14.26
CA PRO A 60 25.63 11.46 -13.42
C PRO A 60 26.93 11.10 -14.16
N ILE A 61 26.90 10.12 -15.07
CA ILE A 61 28.09 9.73 -15.83
C ILE A 61 28.47 10.80 -16.87
N VAL A 62 27.48 11.33 -17.59
CA VAL A 62 27.71 12.24 -18.73
C VAL A 62 27.88 13.69 -18.28
N GLU A 63 27.07 14.15 -17.30
CA GLU A 63 27.08 15.55 -16.86
C GLU A 63 28.07 15.78 -15.71
N ASN A 64 28.15 14.86 -14.74
CA ASN A 64 29.03 15.01 -13.56
C ASN A 64 30.38 14.31 -13.70
N GLY A 65 30.59 13.52 -14.76
CA GLY A 65 31.83 12.76 -14.97
C GLY A 65 32.07 11.65 -13.95
N GLU A 66 31.02 11.15 -13.30
CA GLU A 66 31.14 10.12 -12.25
C GLU A 66 31.32 8.72 -12.85
N PHE A 67 32.51 8.46 -13.40
CA PHE A 67 32.87 7.16 -14.00
C PHE A 67 32.81 5.99 -13.00
N ALA A 68 32.78 6.25 -11.70
CA ALA A 68 32.61 5.22 -10.67
C ALA A 68 31.30 4.42 -10.83
N LEU A 69 30.27 5.00 -11.44
CA LEU A 69 28.97 4.36 -11.65
C LEU A 69 28.99 3.24 -12.70
N PHE A 70 30.06 3.12 -13.50
CA PHE A 70 30.27 1.96 -14.37
C PHE A 70 30.39 0.65 -13.57
N ILE A 71 30.88 0.70 -12.33
CA ILE A 71 31.02 -0.49 -11.49
C ILE A 71 29.64 -1.07 -11.11
N PRO A 72 28.70 -0.29 -10.51
CA PRO A 72 27.32 -0.74 -10.31
C PRO A 72 26.62 -1.21 -11.58
N VAL A 73 26.82 -0.52 -12.71
CA VAL A 73 26.22 -0.92 -14.00
C VAL A 73 26.76 -2.26 -14.45
N ALA A 74 28.07 -2.48 -14.38
CA ALA A 74 28.68 -3.77 -14.73
C ALA A 74 28.15 -4.89 -13.83
N ILE A 75 28.07 -4.68 -12.51
CA ILE A 75 27.51 -5.65 -11.56
C ILE A 75 26.02 -5.92 -11.87
N GLY A 76 25.25 -4.89 -12.20
CA GLY A 76 23.86 -5.02 -12.63
C GLY A 76 23.72 -5.85 -13.92
N MET A 77 24.58 -5.61 -14.91
CA MET A 77 24.62 -6.39 -16.15
C MET A 77 24.98 -7.86 -15.89
N LEU A 78 25.82 -8.16 -14.89
CA LEU A 78 26.09 -9.55 -14.50
C LEU A 78 24.83 -10.29 -14.05
N MET A 79 23.78 -9.61 -13.56
CA MET A 79 22.51 -10.27 -13.25
C MET A 79 21.84 -10.88 -14.48
N LEU A 80 22.01 -10.28 -15.66
CA LEU A 80 21.43 -10.79 -16.91
C LEU A 80 22.02 -12.15 -17.31
N THR A 81 23.22 -12.49 -16.84
CA THR A 81 23.81 -13.82 -17.07
C THR A 81 23.00 -14.96 -16.48
N ARG A 82 22.06 -14.66 -15.56
CA ARG A 82 21.13 -15.65 -14.99
C ARG A 82 20.22 -16.30 -16.04
N TYR A 83 19.90 -15.61 -17.13
CA TYR A 83 19.10 -16.15 -18.22
C TYR A 83 19.84 -17.20 -19.06
N VAL A 84 21.18 -17.29 -18.93
CA VAL A 84 22.02 -18.25 -19.63
C VAL A 84 22.55 -19.28 -18.63
N PRO A 85 22.06 -20.53 -18.62
CA PRO A 85 22.42 -21.54 -17.61
C PRO A 85 23.93 -21.76 -17.44
N LYS A 86 24.72 -21.64 -18.52
CA LYS A 86 26.18 -21.81 -18.52
C LYS A 86 26.94 -20.67 -17.83
N ALA A 87 26.41 -19.45 -17.86
CA ALA A 87 27.04 -18.25 -17.29
C ALA A 87 26.41 -17.80 -15.97
N ALA A 88 25.35 -18.48 -15.51
CA ALA A 88 24.58 -18.09 -14.33
C ALA A 88 25.40 -18.00 -13.03
N TRP A 89 26.55 -18.66 -12.93
CA TRP A 89 27.44 -18.55 -11.78
C TRP A 89 27.95 -17.11 -11.56
N MET A 90 28.10 -16.32 -12.63
CA MET A 90 28.57 -14.95 -12.57
C MET A 90 27.56 -14.02 -11.86
N SER A 91 26.26 -14.34 -11.97
CA SER A 91 25.21 -13.60 -11.26
C SER A 91 25.33 -13.67 -9.73
N ARG A 92 26.04 -14.68 -9.18
CA ARG A 92 26.22 -14.83 -7.72
C ARG A 92 26.97 -13.67 -7.09
N TYR A 93 27.94 -13.08 -7.79
CA TYR A 93 28.66 -11.90 -7.30
C TYR A 93 27.74 -10.67 -7.21
N ALA A 94 26.88 -10.49 -8.21
CA ALA A 94 25.87 -9.44 -8.19
C ALA A 94 24.86 -9.64 -7.06
N PHE A 95 24.40 -10.88 -6.82
CA PHE A 95 23.55 -11.20 -5.67
C PHE A 95 24.24 -10.91 -4.33
N ALA A 96 25.50 -11.28 -4.16
CA ALA A 96 26.26 -11.01 -2.94
C ALA A 96 26.37 -9.49 -2.68
N PHE A 97 26.64 -8.71 -3.73
CA PHE A 97 26.69 -7.25 -3.65
C PHE A 97 25.32 -6.64 -3.29
N ILE A 98 24.24 -7.08 -3.93
CA ILE A 98 22.87 -6.61 -3.64
C ILE A 98 22.45 -6.95 -2.21
N VAL A 99 22.72 -8.18 -1.74
CA VAL A 99 22.39 -8.58 -0.36
C VAL A 99 23.25 -7.79 0.63
N GLY A 100 24.56 -7.65 0.39
CA GLY A 100 25.45 -6.88 1.25
C GLY A 100 25.05 -5.41 1.37
N MET A 101 24.80 -4.74 0.23
CA MET A 101 24.29 -3.37 0.21
C MET A 101 22.90 -3.27 0.83
N GLY A 102 22.00 -4.19 0.47
CA GLY A 102 20.62 -4.24 0.95
C GLY A 102 20.56 -4.35 2.47
N SER A 103 21.29 -5.31 3.05
CA SER A 103 21.42 -5.48 4.50
C SER A 103 22.14 -4.29 5.15
N GLY A 104 23.21 -3.78 4.54
CA GLY A 104 23.96 -2.62 5.05
C GLY A 104 23.12 -1.34 5.13
N LEU A 105 22.18 -1.14 4.21
CA LEU A 105 21.23 -0.03 4.26
C LEU A 105 20.01 -0.34 5.13
N ALA A 106 19.49 -1.57 5.07
CA ALA A 106 18.27 -1.96 5.75
C ALA A 106 18.45 -2.06 7.26
N ILE A 107 19.55 -2.65 7.77
CA ILE A 107 19.74 -2.85 9.22
C ILE A 107 19.75 -1.51 9.97
N PRO A 108 20.60 -0.51 9.60
CA PRO A 108 20.58 0.78 10.29
C PRO A 108 19.24 1.50 10.12
N ARG A 109 18.62 1.46 8.93
CA ARG A 109 17.30 2.08 8.71
C ARG A 109 16.22 1.45 9.57
N THR A 110 16.23 0.12 9.71
CA THR A 110 15.29 -0.64 10.54
C THR A 110 15.47 -0.27 12.01
N ILE A 111 16.71 -0.22 12.51
CA ILE A 111 17.00 0.20 13.89
C ILE A 111 16.58 1.65 14.12
N SER A 112 17.01 2.58 13.27
CA SER A 112 16.69 4.00 13.45
C SER A 112 15.20 4.30 13.30
N SER A 113 14.50 3.63 12.38
CA SER A 113 13.09 3.93 12.07
C SER A 113 12.11 3.15 12.92
N PHE A 114 12.37 1.87 13.19
CA PHE A 114 11.45 1.03 13.96
C PHE A 114 11.80 0.96 15.43
N ILE A 115 13.05 1.19 15.85
CA ILE A 115 13.42 1.13 17.27
C ILE A 115 13.55 2.54 17.82
N LEU A 116 14.52 3.31 17.34
CA LEU A 116 14.83 4.63 17.92
C LEU A 116 13.68 5.61 17.75
N LYS A 117 13.14 5.73 16.52
CA LYS A 117 12.03 6.64 16.26
C LYS A 117 10.74 6.21 16.97
N GLN A 118 10.44 4.92 17.09
CA GLN A 118 9.26 4.48 17.87
C GLN A 118 9.39 4.81 19.37
N ILE A 119 10.59 4.67 19.93
CA ILE A 119 10.88 5.10 21.30
C ILE A 119 10.71 6.62 21.41
N GLU A 120 11.29 7.38 20.49
CA GLU A 120 11.17 8.85 20.45
C GLU A 120 9.72 9.31 20.36
N ASP A 121 8.92 8.73 19.46
CA ASP A 121 7.50 9.05 19.27
C ASP A 121 6.67 8.72 20.52
N THR A 122 7.09 7.74 21.32
CA THR A 122 6.43 7.39 22.60
C THR A 122 6.83 8.35 23.73
N VAL A 123 8.07 8.85 23.74
CA VAL A 123 8.63 9.65 24.84
C VAL A 123 8.44 11.16 24.62
N ARG A 124 8.56 11.65 23.39
CA ARG A 124 8.47 13.08 23.06
C ARG A 124 7.17 13.75 23.55
N PRO A 125 5.97 13.13 23.43
CA PRO A 125 4.73 13.70 23.97
C PRO A 125 4.67 13.78 25.50
N LEU A 126 5.58 13.11 26.21
CA LEU A 126 5.68 13.22 27.67
C LEU A 126 6.53 14.43 28.09
N LEU A 127 7.46 14.87 27.23
CA LEU A 127 8.27 16.06 27.49
C LEU A 127 7.45 17.35 27.45
N SER A 128 6.37 17.38 26.65
CA SER A 128 5.41 18.50 26.64
C SER A 128 4.58 18.63 27.91
N ILE A 129 4.56 17.60 28.77
CA ILE A 129 3.93 17.64 30.09
C ILE A 129 4.78 18.46 31.09
N ALA A 130 6.10 18.47 30.88
CA ALA A 130 7.10 19.16 31.70
C ALA A 130 7.71 20.36 30.97
N GLY A 131 6.87 21.21 30.38
CA GLY A 131 7.30 22.43 29.69
C GLY A 131 7.90 23.49 30.65
N PRO A 132 8.54 24.55 30.11
CA PRO A 132 9.19 25.61 30.89
C PRO A 132 8.26 26.36 31.86
N GLU A 133 6.95 26.31 31.63
CA GLU A 133 5.93 27.03 32.40
C GLU A 133 5.24 26.15 33.48
N GLY A 134 5.74 24.94 33.71
CA GLY A 134 5.23 24.01 34.74
C GLY A 134 4.37 22.86 34.22
N LEU A 135 3.82 22.06 35.14
CA LEU A 135 3.00 20.88 34.83
C LEU A 135 1.61 21.29 34.34
N THR A 136 1.41 21.31 33.03
CA THR A 136 0.08 21.55 32.44
C THR A 136 -0.61 20.21 32.17
N PHE A 137 -1.75 19.96 32.81
CA PHE A 137 -2.56 18.75 32.57
C PHE A 137 -3.80 19.12 31.76
N SER A 138 -3.75 18.89 30.44
CA SER A 138 -4.93 19.01 29.57
C SER A 138 -5.64 17.66 29.45
N MET A 139 -6.87 17.60 29.93
CA MET A 139 -7.73 16.40 29.96
C MET A 139 -8.71 16.41 28.79
N ASN A 140 -8.20 16.36 27.56
CA ASN A 140 -9.03 16.31 26.36
C ASN A 140 -8.72 15.06 25.52
N LEU A 141 -9.51 14.00 25.72
CA LEU A 141 -9.40 12.72 25.02
C LEU A 141 -9.61 12.82 23.50
N LEU A 142 -10.27 13.88 23.01
CA LEU A 142 -10.50 14.10 21.58
C LEU A 142 -9.31 14.77 20.90
N ASN A 143 -8.39 15.38 21.66
CA ASN A 143 -7.17 15.97 21.12
C ASN A 143 -6.04 14.92 21.17
N PRO A 144 -5.50 14.48 20.02
CA PRO A 144 -4.38 13.53 19.98
C PRO A 144 -3.14 14.02 20.71
N ALA A 145 -2.96 15.35 20.82
CA ALA A 145 -1.85 16.00 21.51
C ALA A 145 -2.11 16.23 23.01
N SER A 146 -3.16 15.65 23.59
CA SER A 146 -3.41 15.76 25.02
C SER A 146 -2.38 14.97 25.84
N ASN A 147 -1.95 15.58 26.94
CA ASN A 147 -0.99 14.98 27.87
C ASN A 147 -1.50 13.67 28.49
N LEU A 148 -2.82 13.50 28.62
CA LEU A 148 -3.43 12.24 29.05
C LEU A 148 -3.27 11.12 28.01
N ASN A 149 -3.42 11.40 26.72
CA ASN A 149 -3.23 10.39 25.67
C ASN A 149 -1.78 9.88 25.66
N ALA A 150 -0.82 10.78 25.84
CA ALA A 150 0.60 10.43 25.96
C ALA A 150 0.86 9.44 27.13
N ILE A 151 0.25 9.68 28.30
CA ILE A 151 0.35 8.79 29.46
C ILE A 151 -0.31 7.44 29.19
N ILE A 152 -1.48 7.42 28.55
CA ILE A 152 -2.16 6.17 28.19
C ILE A 152 -1.30 5.34 27.23
N ILE A 153 -0.73 5.97 26.20
CA ILE A 153 0.15 5.30 25.24
C ILE A 153 1.39 4.75 25.95
N LEU A 154 2.04 5.54 26.81
CA LEU A 154 3.20 5.09 27.59
C LEU A 154 2.85 3.86 28.44
N LEU A 155 1.78 3.93 29.23
CA LEU A 155 1.34 2.82 30.09
C LEU A 155 0.97 1.60 29.26
N GLY A 156 0.28 1.79 28.12
CA GLY A 156 -0.06 0.73 27.19
C GLY A 156 1.18 0.04 26.63
N VAL A 157 2.14 0.80 26.09
CA VAL A 157 3.40 0.26 25.54
C VAL A 157 4.20 -0.47 26.62
N SER A 158 4.41 0.12 27.79
CA SER A 158 5.14 -0.53 28.89
C SER A 158 4.46 -1.82 29.35
N SER A 159 3.13 -1.82 29.44
CA SER A 159 2.32 -2.97 29.83
C SER A 159 2.37 -4.10 28.78
N VAL A 160 2.36 -3.77 27.50
CA VAL A 160 2.51 -4.73 26.38
C VAL A 160 3.92 -5.31 26.33
N LEU A 161 4.96 -4.49 26.50
CA LEU A 161 6.34 -4.96 26.59
C LEU A 161 6.52 -5.92 27.78
N PHE A 162 5.92 -5.62 28.92
CA PHE A 162 5.92 -6.50 30.09
C PHE A 162 5.18 -7.82 29.82
N TYR A 163 4.08 -7.80 29.07
CA TYR A 163 3.38 -9.01 28.65
C TYR A 163 4.24 -9.93 27.78
N PHE A 164 5.00 -9.37 26.82
CA PHE A 164 5.91 -10.15 25.96
C PHE A 164 7.24 -10.51 26.62
N PHE A 165 7.54 -9.96 27.80
CA PHE A 165 8.76 -10.27 28.53
C PHE A 165 8.63 -11.64 29.21
N PHE A 166 9.01 -12.69 28.50
CA PHE A 166 8.91 -14.08 28.98
C PHE A 166 9.88 -14.43 30.11
N SER A 167 10.88 -13.59 30.39
CA SER A 167 11.91 -13.87 31.40
C SER A 167 11.47 -13.64 32.85
N ILE A 168 10.26 -13.12 33.09
CA ILE A 168 9.70 -12.90 34.44
C ILE A 168 8.42 -13.71 34.57
N GLU A 169 8.28 -14.46 35.66
CA GLU A 169 7.04 -15.17 35.97
C GLU A 169 5.92 -14.17 36.31
N HIS A 170 4.83 -14.20 35.54
CA HIS A 170 3.68 -13.33 35.74
C HIS A 170 2.83 -13.75 36.95
N SER A 171 3.33 -13.56 38.17
CA SER A 171 2.60 -13.80 39.43
C SER A 171 2.10 -12.48 40.06
N GLY A 172 0.99 -12.55 40.80
CA GLY A 172 0.44 -11.42 41.56
C GLY A 172 0.15 -10.16 40.74
N THR A 173 0.79 -9.04 41.10
CA THR A 173 0.66 -7.73 40.43
C THR A 173 1.18 -7.73 38.99
N GLY A 174 2.18 -8.58 38.68
CA GLY A 174 2.66 -8.78 37.31
C GLY A 174 1.58 -9.35 36.38
N LYS A 175 0.71 -10.23 36.90
CA LYS A 175 -0.42 -10.77 36.13
C LYS A 175 -1.44 -9.69 35.75
N ALA A 176 -1.65 -8.71 36.63
CA ALA A 176 -2.54 -7.57 36.36
C ALA A 176 -1.95 -6.66 35.27
N VAL A 177 -0.66 -6.32 35.37
CA VAL A 177 0.04 -5.51 34.35
C VAL A 177 0.04 -6.22 33.00
N ALA A 178 0.31 -7.53 32.97
CA ALA A 178 0.27 -8.32 31.74
C ALA A 178 -1.15 -8.39 31.14
N ARG A 179 -2.19 -8.54 31.97
CA ARG A 179 -3.59 -8.54 31.51
C ARG A 179 -4.01 -7.21 30.90
N THR A 180 -3.57 -6.09 31.48
CA THR A 180 -3.75 -4.76 30.88
C THR A 180 -3.10 -4.70 29.50
N GLY A 181 -1.89 -5.26 29.35
CA GLY A 181 -1.17 -5.30 28.07
C GLY A 181 -1.92 -6.10 27.01
N ILE A 182 -2.48 -7.26 27.39
CA ILE A 182 -3.35 -8.05 26.51
C ILE A 182 -4.56 -7.22 26.04
N MET A 183 -5.19 -6.45 26.93
CA MET A 183 -6.31 -5.60 26.57
C MET A 183 -5.92 -4.53 25.54
N PHE A 184 -4.77 -3.88 25.74
CA PHE A 184 -4.23 -2.92 24.76
C PHE A 184 -3.96 -3.61 23.41
N LEU A 185 -3.37 -4.81 23.40
CA LEU A 185 -3.16 -5.58 22.17
C LEU A 185 -4.47 -5.91 21.45
N MET A 186 -5.50 -6.37 22.18
CA MET A 186 -6.80 -6.68 21.60
C MET A 186 -7.44 -5.43 20.97
N ILE A 187 -7.34 -4.27 21.63
CA ILE A 187 -7.83 -2.99 21.09
C ILE A 187 -7.05 -2.59 19.83
N SER A 188 -5.71 -2.65 19.86
CA SER A 188 -4.86 -2.29 18.71
C SER A 188 -5.09 -3.22 17.51
N PHE A 189 -5.17 -4.53 17.73
CA PHE A 189 -5.48 -5.48 16.66
C PHE A 189 -6.90 -5.29 16.14
N GLY A 190 -7.88 -5.09 17.02
CA GLY A 190 -9.27 -4.80 16.64
C GLY A 190 -9.37 -3.55 15.76
N ALA A 191 -8.67 -2.47 16.13
CA ALA A 191 -8.58 -1.26 15.33
C ALA A 191 -7.88 -1.50 13.98
N GLY A 192 -6.79 -2.28 13.96
CA GLY A 192 -6.08 -2.65 12.74
C GLY A 192 -6.94 -3.44 11.76
N PHE A 193 -7.64 -4.47 12.23
CA PHE A 193 -8.59 -5.23 11.41
C PHE A 193 -9.75 -4.34 10.92
N GLY A 194 -10.32 -3.53 11.81
CA GLY A 194 -11.38 -2.58 11.48
C GLY A 194 -10.97 -1.58 10.40
N TYR A 195 -9.73 -1.07 10.46
CA TYR A 195 -9.20 -0.15 9.46
C TYR A 195 -9.15 -0.76 8.06
N THR A 196 -8.79 -2.04 7.93
CA THR A 196 -8.78 -2.71 6.61
C THR A 196 -10.18 -2.85 6.02
N VAL A 197 -11.19 -3.12 6.85
CA VAL A 197 -12.60 -3.19 6.42
C VAL A 197 -13.09 -1.80 6.03
N MET A 198 -12.82 -0.79 6.86
CA MET A 198 -13.18 0.60 6.60
C MET A 198 -12.54 1.11 5.31
N ALA A 199 -11.27 0.80 5.04
CA ALA A 199 -10.58 1.20 3.82
C ALA A 199 -11.25 0.61 2.57
N ARG A 200 -11.63 -0.67 2.60
CA ARG A 200 -12.36 -1.32 1.50
C ARG A 200 -13.75 -0.71 1.29
N MET A 201 -14.49 -0.48 2.37
CA MET A 201 -15.80 0.17 2.30
C MET A 201 -15.70 1.62 1.80
N SER A 202 -14.69 2.36 2.25
CA SER A 202 -14.41 3.74 1.80
C SER A 202 -14.09 3.78 0.30
N LEU A 203 -13.28 2.86 -0.20
CA LEU A 203 -13.00 2.75 -1.64
C LEU A 203 -14.27 2.44 -2.44
N LEU A 204 -15.12 1.53 -1.94
CA LEU A 204 -16.41 1.23 -2.57
C LEU A 204 -17.33 2.45 -2.60
N ILE A 205 -17.46 3.16 -1.47
CA ILE A 205 -18.27 4.38 -1.37
C ILE A 205 -17.73 5.43 -2.34
N GLY A 206 -16.41 5.61 -2.42
CA GLY A 206 -15.78 6.52 -3.39
C GLY A 206 -16.15 6.16 -4.84
N ARG A 207 -16.06 4.88 -5.22
CA ARG A 207 -16.47 4.45 -6.58
C ARG A 207 -17.96 4.68 -6.84
N LEU A 208 -18.83 4.47 -5.86
CA LEU A 208 -20.27 4.73 -6.00
C LEU A 208 -20.58 6.23 -6.06
N SER A 209 -19.89 7.04 -5.26
CA SER A 209 -19.98 8.50 -5.28
C SER A 209 -19.59 9.05 -6.65
N ASP A 210 -18.47 8.56 -7.22
CA ASP A 210 -18.04 8.91 -8.58
C ASP A 210 -19.13 8.58 -9.62
N LEU A 211 -19.77 7.40 -9.52
CA LEU A 211 -20.86 7.02 -10.44
C LEU A 211 -22.10 7.92 -10.29
N ILE A 212 -22.40 8.38 -9.07
CA ILE A 212 -23.51 9.31 -8.81
C ILE A 212 -23.18 10.69 -9.39
N GLU A 213 -21.98 11.21 -9.13
CA GLU A 213 -21.51 12.51 -9.62
C GLU A 213 -21.50 12.55 -11.16
N PHE A 214 -20.97 11.50 -11.80
CA PHE A 214 -20.94 11.39 -13.25
C PHE A 214 -22.31 11.04 -13.87
N SER A 215 -23.37 10.88 -13.06
CA SER A 215 -24.74 10.82 -13.58
C SER A 215 -25.30 12.20 -13.92
N ASP A 216 -24.65 13.29 -13.50
CA ASP A 216 -25.12 14.64 -13.77
C ASP A 216 -25.03 15.01 -15.27
N ALA A 217 -25.91 15.90 -15.72
CA ALA A 217 -26.01 16.36 -17.10
C ALA A 217 -24.75 17.11 -17.57
N SER A 218 -24.00 17.72 -16.64
CA SER A 218 -22.75 18.42 -16.91
C SER A 218 -21.70 17.54 -17.59
N TYR A 219 -21.67 16.24 -17.27
CA TYR A 219 -20.71 15.27 -17.84
C TYR A 219 -21.27 14.47 -19.03
N GLY A 220 -22.50 14.75 -19.45
CA GLY A 220 -23.18 14.00 -20.52
C GLY A 220 -23.80 12.67 -20.06
N ARG A 221 -24.07 12.52 -18.75
CA ARG A 221 -24.68 11.32 -18.13
C ARG A 221 -24.00 9.97 -18.47
N PRO A 222 -22.66 9.85 -18.44
CA PRO A 222 -21.94 8.61 -18.73
C PRO A 222 -22.44 7.41 -17.93
N THR A 223 -22.78 7.58 -16.65
CA THR A 223 -23.23 6.48 -15.79
C THR A 223 -24.45 5.77 -16.38
N ILE A 224 -25.46 6.52 -16.82
CA ILE A 224 -26.71 5.95 -17.34
C ILE A 224 -26.46 5.20 -18.65
N TRP A 225 -25.73 5.83 -19.58
CA TRP A 225 -25.42 5.23 -20.88
C TRP A 225 -24.58 3.96 -20.75
N LEU A 226 -23.55 4.00 -19.92
CA LEU A 226 -22.62 2.90 -19.76
C LEU A 226 -23.22 1.75 -18.94
N VAL A 227 -24.07 2.02 -17.95
CA VAL A 227 -24.82 0.96 -17.26
C VAL A 227 -25.73 0.22 -18.24
N VAL A 228 -26.50 0.93 -19.07
CA VAL A 228 -27.36 0.30 -20.08
C VAL A 228 -26.53 -0.52 -21.06
N ALA A 229 -25.40 0.01 -21.54
CA ALA A 229 -24.51 -0.70 -22.46
C ALA A 229 -23.91 -1.97 -21.83
N VAL A 230 -23.43 -1.90 -20.59
CA VAL A 230 -22.84 -3.04 -19.88
C VAL A 230 -23.90 -4.10 -19.59
N VAL A 231 -25.09 -3.70 -19.15
CA VAL A 231 -26.21 -4.65 -18.92
C VAL A 231 -26.62 -5.32 -20.23
N ALA A 232 -26.77 -4.58 -21.32
CA ALA A 232 -27.08 -5.15 -22.63
C ALA A 232 -25.98 -6.12 -23.11
N ALA A 233 -24.71 -5.77 -22.94
CA ALA A 233 -23.58 -6.63 -23.25
C ALA A 233 -23.59 -7.92 -22.41
N LEU A 234 -23.91 -7.83 -21.12
CA LEU A 234 -24.03 -8.99 -20.24
C LEU A 234 -25.19 -9.91 -20.61
N VAL A 235 -26.34 -9.35 -20.98
CA VAL A 235 -27.48 -10.14 -21.47
C VAL A 235 -27.12 -10.87 -22.76
N LEU A 236 -26.45 -10.20 -23.71
CA LEU A 236 -25.98 -10.81 -24.95
C LEU A 236 -24.97 -11.93 -24.71
N LEU A 237 -24.00 -11.71 -23.81
CA LEU A 237 -23.00 -12.72 -23.43
C LEU A 237 -23.62 -13.91 -22.70
N SER A 238 -24.62 -13.67 -21.86
CA SER A 238 -25.37 -14.72 -21.15
C SER A 238 -26.22 -15.58 -22.10
N ARG A 239 -26.75 -14.99 -23.18
CA ARG A 239 -27.47 -15.74 -24.22
C ARG A 239 -26.53 -16.60 -25.06
N ARG A 240 -25.34 -16.09 -25.40
CA ARG A 240 -24.34 -16.86 -26.16
C ARG A 240 -23.77 -18.05 -25.38
N SER A 241 -23.60 -17.92 -24.07
CA SER A 241 -23.10 -19.02 -23.24
C SER A 241 -24.12 -20.16 -23.05
N THR A 242 -25.42 -19.88 -23.15
CA THR A 242 -26.48 -20.90 -23.12
C THR A 242 -26.59 -21.65 -24.45
N THR A 243 -26.44 -20.97 -25.59
CA THR A 243 -26.46 -21.61 -26.92
C THR A 243 -25.24 -22.53 -27.14
N GLY A 244 -24.05 -22.14 -26.71
CA GLY A 244 -22.83 -22.96 -26.85
C GLY A 244 -22.77 -24.20 -25.93
N ALA A 245 -23.65 -24.29 -24.93
CA ALA A 245 -23.78 -25.48 -24.08
C ALA A 245 -24.69 -26.56 -24.71
N GLN A 246 -25.63 -26.18 -25.58
CA GLN A 246 -26.49 -27.11 -26.31
C GLN A 246 -25.81 -27.77 -27.52
N GLU A 247 -24.79 -27.14 -28.11
CA GLU A 247 -24.02 -27.74 -29.22
C GLU A 247 -22.92 -28.73 -28.77
N ARG A 248 -22.72 -28.90 -27.45
CA ARG A 248 -21.71 -29.80 -26.87
C ARG A 248 -22.31 -31.06 -26.20
N GLN A 249 -23.61 -31.30 -26.37
CA GLN A 249 -24.28 -32.56 -26.02
C GLN A 249 -24.65 -33.30 -27.30
#